data_AF-A0A7G9YXI0-F1
#
_entry.id   AF-A0A7G9YXI0-F1
#
_cell.length_a   1.000
_cell.length_b   1.000
_cell.length_c   1.000
_cell.angle_alpha   90.00
_cell.angle_beta   90.00
_cell.angle_gamma   90.00
#
_symmetry.space_group_name_H-M   'P 1'
#
loop_
_entity.id
_entity.type
_entity.pdbx_description
1 polymer ?
#
loop_
_entity_poly.entity_id
_entity_poly.type
_entity_poly.pdbx_seq_one_letter_code
_entity_poly.pdbx_strand_id
1 'polypeptide(L)'
;MDSTGRTGYGTAPFFELPSNITEKLLKGTELGDAIDSLIGEKNTKEKQGAVGYFTNGVMDRKRYYVDGLLVALIPFLNTDLYFEPQISTD
;
A
#
# COMPACT_ATOMS: atom_id res chain seq x y z
N MET A 1 -14.57 -0.81 -5.23
CA MET A 1 -15.82 -0.76 -6.00
C MET A 1 -16.93 -0.37 -5.04
N ASP A 2 -17.78 0.58 -5.41
CA ASP A 2 -18.97 0.93 -4.61
C ASP A 2 -20.19 0.09 -5.01
N SER A 3 -21.34 0.33 -4.38
CA SER A 3 -22.59 -0.39 -4.66
C SER A 3 -23.19 -0.14 -6.05
N THR A 4 -22.67 0.85 -6.80
CA THR A 4 -23.12 1.21 -8.15
C THR A 4 -22.19 0.67 -9.23
N GLY A 5 -21.14 -0.07 -8.87
CA GLY A 5 -20.16 -0.64 -9.79
C GLY A 5 -18.99 0.31 -10.12
N ARG A 6 -18.95 1.51 -9.54
CA ARG A 6 -17.85 2.46 -9.75
C ARG A 6 -16.61 1.97 -9.02
N THR A 7 -15.44 2.11 -9.66
CA THR A 7 -14.18 1.61 -9.13
C THR A 7 -13.12 2.70 -9.12
N GLY A 8 -12.31 2.72 -8.06
CA GLY A 8 -11.11 3.53 -7.96
C GLY A 8 -9.95 2.66 -7.51
N TYR A 9 -8.74 3.06 -7.89
CA TYR A 9 -7.51 2.33 -7.62
C TYR A 9 -6.52 3.25 -6.91
N GLY A 10 -5.84 2.71 -5.93
CA GLY A 10 -4.79 3.39 -5.19
C GLY A 10 -3.80 2.38 -4.67
N THR A 11 -2.55 2.79 -4.58
CA THR A 11 -1.48 2.01 -4.00
C THR A 11 -0.93 2.75 -2.80
N ALA A 12 -0.56 2.03 -1.75
CA ALA A 12 0.28 2.61 -0.73
C ALA A 12 1.64 3.04 -1.34
N PRO A 13 2.37 3.98 -0.72
CA PRO A 13 3.66 4.44 -1.22
C PRO A 13 4.65 3.29 -1.41
N PHE A 14 5.45 3.30 -2.47
CA PHE A 14 6.53 2.32 -2.63
C PHE A 14 7.78 2.76 -1.87
N PHE A 15 8.55 1.78 -1.39
CA PHE A 15 9.88 2.01 -0.82
C PHE A 15 10.82 0.87 -1.24
N GLU A 16 12.11 1.18 -1.31
CA GLU A 16 13.14 0.21 -1.67
C GLU A 16 13.46 -0.71 -0.48
N LEU A 17 13.68 -1.99 -0.78
CA LEU A 17 14.13 -2.98 0.20
C LEU A 17 15.64 -3.16 0.10
N PRO A 18 16.34 -3.35 1.24
CA PRO A 18 17.75 -3.73 1.23
C PRO A 18 18.01 -5.00 0.39
N SER A 19 19.15 -5.07 -0.28
CA SER A 19 19.50 -6.18 -1.19
C SER A 19 19.38 -7.56 -0.54
N ASN A 20 19.83 -7.69 0.71
CA ASN A 20 19.76 -8.93 1.47
C ASN A 20 18.31 -9.41 1.75
N ILE A 21 17.33 -8.50 1.79
CA ILE A 21 15.91 -8.85 1.90
C ILE A 21 15.39 -9.26 0.52
N THR A 22 15.66 -8.47 -0.51
CA THR A 22 15.24 -8.76 -1.89
C THR A 22 15.74 -10.13 -2.37
N GLU A 23 16.99 -10.48 -2.07
CA GLU A 23 17.54 -11.80 -2.39
C GLU A 23 16.78 -12.97 -1.74
N LYS A 24 16.27 -12.77 -0.51
CA LYS A 24 15.44 -13.79 0.17
C LYS A 24 14.06 -13.91 -0.47
N LEU A 25 13.45 -12.77 -0.84
CA LEU A 25 12.15 -12.75 -1.53
C LEU A 25 12.21 -13.48 -2.87
N LEU A 26 13.26 -13.22 -3.66
CA LEU A 26 13.48 -13.88 -4.94
C LEU A 26 13.68 -15.40 -4.81
N LYS A 27 14.05 -15.89 -3.62
CA LYS A 27 14.14 -17.31 -3.28
C LYS A 27 12.85 -17.89 -2.70
N GLY A 28 11.76 -17.11 -2.67
CA GLY A 28 10.44 -17.54 -2.19
C GLY A 28 10.20 -17.32 -0.70
N THR A 29 11.07 -16.58 0.00
CA THR A 29 10.81 -16.21 1.41
C THR A 29 9.71 -15.16 1.47
N GLU A 30 8.74 -15.30 2.37
CA GLU A 30 7.74 -14.24 2.58
C GLU A 30 8.40 -12.97 3.15
N LEU A 31 7.94 -11.80 2.70
CA LEU A 31 8.46 -10.51 3.18
C LEU A 31 8.35 -10.37 4.70
N GLY A 32 7.24 -10.79 5.29
CA GLY A 32 7.06 -10.72 6.73
C GLY A 32 8.13 -11.53 7.49
N ASP A 33 8.50 -12.71 6.99
CA ASP A 33 9.47 -13.59 7.63
C ASP A 33 10.90 -13.08 7.41
N ALA A 34 11.19 -12.52 6.23
CA ALA A 34 12.46 -11.87 5.93
C ALA A 34 12.71 -10.66 6.85
N ILE A 35 11.66 -9.90 7.17
CA ILE A 35 11.70 -8.74 8.06
C ILE A 35 11.79 -9.17 9.53
N ASP A 36 11.02 -10.15 9.97
CA ASP A 36 11.14 -10.73 11.34
C ASP A 36 12.58 -11.23 11.58
N SER A 37 13.19 -11.89 10.59
CA SER A 37 14.59 -12.31 10.65
C SER A 37 15.60 -11.16 10.72
N LEU A 38 15.28 -9.98 10.16
CA LEU A 38 16.15 -8.80 10.20
C LEU A 38 16.07 -8.09 11.55
N ILE A 39 14.86 -7.98 12.08
CA ILE A 39 14.56 -7.20 13.29
C ILE A 39 14.89 -8.00 14.55
N GLY A 40 14.91 -9.34 14.47
CA GLY A 40 15.11 -10.20 15.63
C GLY A 40 13.87 -10.28 16.53
N GLU A 41 12.72 -9.81 16.04
CA GLU A 41 11.42 -9.90 16.71
C GLU A 41 10.50 -10.85 15.95
N LYS A 42 9.63 -11.56 16.68
CA LYS A 42 8.51 -12.30 16.08
C LYS A 42 7.28 -11.40 15.99
N ASN A 43 6.46 -11.61 14.95
CA ASN A 43 5.18 -10.92 14.74
C ASN A 43 5.31 -9.42 14.43
N THR A 44 6.36 -9.00 13.71
CA THR A 44 6.48 -7.59 13.30
C THR A 44 5.33 -7.15 12.40
N LYS A 45 4.67 -8.13 11.74
CA LYS A 45 3.45 -7.96 10.94
C LYS A 45 2.30 -7.31 11.75
N GLU A 46 2.21 -7.56 13.07
CA GLU A 46 1.13 -7.07 13.95
C GLU A 46 1.44 -5.74 14.65
N LYS A 47 2.70 -5.28 14.61
CA LYS A 47 3.13 -4.02 15.22
C LYS A 47 3.25 -2.90 14.17
N GLN A 48 4.47 -2.64 13.72
CA GLN A 48 4.82 -1.50 12.87
C GLN A 48 4.97 -1.86 11.38
N GLY A 49 5.09 -3.16 11.06
CA GLY A 49 5.39 -3.63 9.71
C GLY A 49 6.77 -3.18 9.20
N ALA A 50 7.10 -3.58 7.97
CA ALA A 50 8.36 -3.20 7.32
C ALA A 50 8.50 -1.68 7.19
N VAL A 51 7.41 -0.98 6.81
CA VAL A 51 7.40 0.47 6.64
C VAL A 51 7.70 1.20 7.95
N GLY A 52 7.14 0.76 9.09
CA GLY A 52 7.45 1.37 10.38
C GLY A 52 8.88 1.16 10.82
N TYR A 53 9.45 -0.02 10.53
CA TYR A 53 10.87 -0.26 10.80
C TYR A 53 11.78 0.64 9.94
N PHE A 54 11.60 0.63 8.61
CA PHE A 54 12.48 1.39 7.71
C PHE A 54 12.32 2.91 7.80
N THR A 55 11.20 3.39 8.35
CA THR A 55 10.99 4.82 8.61
C THR A 55 11.33 5.24 10.03
N ASN A 56 11.96 4.37 10.84
CA ASN A 56 12.25 4.63 12.26
C ASN A 56 11.02 5.10 13.05
N GLY A 57 9.86 4.48 12.79
CA GLY A 57 8.60 4.76 13.46
C GLY A 57 7.85 6.01 12.96
N VAL A 58 8.37 6.73 11.96
CA VAL A 58 7.71 7.93 11.41
C VAL A 58 6.40 7.58 10.69
N MET A 59 6.34 6.43 10.01
CA MET A 59 5.13 5.94 9.34
C MET A 59 4.79 4.54 9.82
N ASP A 60 3.65 4.39 10.50
CA ASP A 60 3.13 3.08 10.86
C ASP A 60 2.35 2.41 9.70
N ARG A 61 2.05 1.13 9.88
CA ARG A 61 1.29 0.33 8.91
C ARG A 61 -0.11 0.89 8.65
N LYS A 62 -0.75 1.52 9.65
CA LYS A 62 -2.09 2.09 9.50
C LYS A 62 -2.04 3.30 8.57
N ARG A 63 -1.15 4.25 8.82
CA ARG A 63 -0.96 5.45 8.00
C ARG A 63 -0.62 5.07 6.56
N TYR A 64 0.28 4.10 6.40
CA TYR A 64 0.66 3.57 5.09
C TYR A 64 -0.54 3.12 4.24
N TYR A 65 -1.48 2.36 4.82
CA TYR A 65 -2.69 1.94 4.11
C TYR A 65 -3.71 3.06 3.94
N VAL A 66 -3.86 3.94 4.94
CA VAL A 66 -4.75 5.11 4.84
C VAL A 66 -4.36 5.96 3.63
N ASP A 67 -3.08 6.20 3.41
CA ASP A 67 -2.62 6.98 2.25
C ASP A 67 -2.99 6.31 0.93
N GLY A 68 -2.81 4.99 0.79
CA GLY A 68 -3.25 4.25 -0.40
C GLY A 68 -4.77 4.27 -0.63
N LEU A 69 -5.55 4.17 0.45
CA LEU A 69 -7.01 4.26 0.40
C LEU A 69 -7.48 5.66 0.00
N LEU A 70 -6.84 6.71 0.54
CA LEU A 70 -7.13 8.10 0.16
C LEU A 70 -6.95 8.30 -1.35
N VAL A 71 -5.87 7.78 -1.93
CA VAL A 71 -5.65 7.82 -3.38
C VAL A 71 -6.75 7.05 -4.13
N ALA A 72 -7.13 5.86 -3.64
CA ALA A 72 -8.20 5.07 -4.26
C ALA A 72 -9.58 5.76 -4.24
N LEU A 73 -9.78 6.72 -3.34
CA LEU A 73 -11.02 7.49 -3.21
C LEU A 73 -11.10 8.70 -4.16
N ILE A 74 -10.01 9.10 -4.83
CA ILE A 74 -9.98 10.27 -5.71
C ILE A 74 -11.14 10.30 -6.72
N PRO A 75 -11.46 9.21 -7.45
CA PRO A 75 -12.59 9.21 -8.39
C PRO A 75 -13.94 9.46 -7.70
N PHE A 76 -14.11 8.97 -6.47
CA PHE A 76 -15.35 9.12 -5.70
C PHE A 76 -15.50 10.50 -5.05
N LEU A 77 -14.39 11.21 -4.83
CA LEU A 77 -14.39 12.60 -4.36
C LEU A 77 -14.65 13.59 -5.50
N ASN A 78 -14.42 13.18 -6.75
CA ASN A 78 -14.53 14.01 -7.94
C ASN A 78 -15.45 13.33 -8.96
N THR A 79 -16.68 12.98 -8.54
CA THR A 79 -17.59 12.16 -9.34
C THR A 79 -17.81 12.71 -10.74
N ASP A 80 -17.87 14.02 -10.87
CA ASP A 80 -18.20 14.69 -12.11
C ASP A 80 -17.04 14.60 -13.14
N LEU A 81 -15.81 14.41 -12.66
CA LEU A 81 -14.64 14.27 -13.53
C LEU A 81 -14.37 12.81 -13.96
N TYR A 82 -14.84 11.84 -13.18
CA TYR A 82 -14.48 10.43 -13.36
C TYR A 82 -15.66 9.54 -13.76
N PHE A 83 -16.89 9.93 -13.47
CA PHE A 83 -18.08 9.08 -13.64
C PHE A 83 -19.23 9.75 -14.39
N GLU A 84 -19.12 11.02 -14.79
CA GLU A 84 -20.05 11.61 -15.75
C GLU A 84 -19.88 10.94 -17.12
N PRO A 85 -20.98 10.68 -17.85
CA PRO A 85 -20.89 10.22 -19.23
C PRO A 85 -20.25 11.31 -20.08
N GLN A 86 -19.15 10.99 -20.77
CA GLN A 86 -18.60 11.85 -21.82
C GLN A 86 -19.70 12.10 -22.85
N ILE A 87 -20.21 13.32 -22.90
CA ILE A 87 -21.11 13.76 -23.96
C ILE A 87 -20.35 13.56 -25.27
N SER A 88 -20.86 12.67 -26.11
CA SER A 88 -20.39 12.51 -27.48
C SER A 88 -20.57 13.84 -28.19
N THR A 89 -19.47 14.56 -28.41
CA THR A 89 -19.43 15.60 -29.45
C THR A 89 -19.43 14.86 -30.77
N ASP A 90 -20.61 14.82 -31.40
CA ASP A 90 -20.80 14.48 -32.81
C ASP A 90 -20.01 15.42 -33.74
#